data_AF-A0A935ZZR1-F1
#
_entry.id   AF-A0A935ZZR1-F1
#
_cell.length_a   1.000
_cell.length_b   1.000
_cell.length_c   1.000
_cell.angle_alpha   90.00
_cell.angle_beta   90.00
_cell.angle_gamma   90.00
#
_symmetry.space_group_name_H-M   'P 1'
#
loop_
_entity.id
_entity.type
_entity.pdbx_description
1 polymer ?
#
loop_
_entity_poly.entity_id
_entity_poly.type
_entity_poly.pdbx_seq_one_letter_code
_entity_poly.pdbx_strand_id
1 'polypeptide(L)'
;MRRILAVLLMSGLAGTASACAEPEVWAKSLFTEHYEFYAGEPDAAVQALTTEQFGALLRQEAAYADGEVGHLGYDPWLGAQDGEIASPRFSVESRDETVAVVAMSFRLKMSEDEAGRASAAHLVLHKAEGGCWLLNEFVTPLGESLSFLFSQP
;
A
#
# COMPACT_ATOMS: atom_id res chain seq x y z
N MET A 1 -50.45 -8.70 -9.24
CA MET A 1 -49.43 -9.77 -9.10
C MET A 1 -48.10 -9.10 -8.77
N ARG A 2 -47.61 -9.25 -7.53
CA ARG A 2 -46.41 -8.59 -7.03
C ARG A 2 -45.22 -9.50 -7.32
N ARG A 3 -44.42 -9.15 -8.35
CA ARG A 3 -43.18 -9.86 -8.66
C ARG A 3 -42.12 -9.44 -7.65
N ILE A 4 -41.79 -10.32 -6.71
CA ILE A 4 -40.66 -10.13 -5.79
C ILE A 4 -39.41 -10.54 -6.59
N LEU A 5 -38.60 -9.56 -6.98
CA LEU A 5 -37.29 -9.79 -7.56
C LEU A 5 -36.33 -10.09 -6.41
N ALA A 6 -35.96 -11.36 -6.23
CA ALA A 6 -34.87 -11.73 -5.34
C ALA A 6 -33.55 -11.45 -6.07
N VAL A 7 -32.89 -10.36 -5.72
CA VAL A 7 -31.52 -10.08 -6.15
C VAL A 7 -30.59 -10.81 -5.17
N LEU A 8 -29.93 -11.87 -5.64
CA LEU A 8 -28.82 -12.48 -4.92
C LEU A 8 -27.65 -11.49 -4.92
N LEU A 9 -27.39 -10.86 -3.77
CA LEU A 9 -26.14 -10.17 -3.51
C LEU A 9 -25.03 -11.21 -3.34
N MET A 10 -24.35 -11.57 -4.43
CA MET A 10 -22.99 -12.10 -4.36
C MET A 10 -22.03 -10.93 -4.35
N SER A 11 -21.81 -10.34 -3.18
CA SER A 11 -20.80 -9.30 -3.00
C SER A 11 -20.15 -9.52 -1.65
N GLY A 12 -18.99 -10.18 -1.65
CA GLY A 12 -18.22 -10.38 -0.42
C GLY A 12 -17.33 -11.60 -0.45
N LEU A 13 -16.28 -11.57 -1.28
CA LEU A 13 -15.08 -12.42 -1.14
C LEU A 13 -13.84 -11.80 -1.83
N ALA A 14 -13.92 -10.54 -2.30
CA ALA A 14 -12.87 -9.92 -3.10
C ALA A 14 -11.56 -9.65 -2.31
N GLY A 15 -11.66 -9.44 -0.98
CA GLY A 15 -10.50 -9.08 -0.17
C GLY A 15 -9.47 -10.21 0.02
N THR A 16 -9.90 -11.47 0.08
CA THR A 16 -8.97 -12.59 0.31
C THR A 16 -8.32 -13.10 -0.96
N ALA A 17 -9.00 -12.95 -2.12
CA ALA A 17 -8.45 -13.38 -3.40
C ALA A 17 -7.28 -12.49 -3.87
N SER A 18 -7.30 -11.20 -3.54
CA SER A 18 -6.22 -10.26 -3.87
C SER A 18 -4.94 -10.53 -3.07
N ALA A 19 -5.09 -10.82 -1.77
CA ALA A 19 -3.96 -11.09 -0.87
C ALA A 19 -3.09 -12.27 -1.33
N CYS A 20 -3.67 -13.24 -2.03
CA CYS A 20 -2.99 -14.46 -2.48
C CYS A 20 -2.57 -14.40 -3.95
N ALA A 21 -2.67 -13.24 -4.61
CA ALA A 21 -2.25 -13.05 -5.99
C ALA A 21 -0.72 -13.05 -6.15
N GLU A 22 -0.24 -12.91 -7.39
CA GLU A 22 1.19 -12.64 -7.63
C GLU A 22 1.61 -11.31 -6.99
N PRO A 23 2.85 -11.17 -6.47
CA PRO A 23 3.29 -10.01 -5.69
C PRO A 23 3.00 -8.65 -6.35
N GLU A 24 3.22 -8.52 -7.65
CA GLU A 24 2.98 -7.30 -8.41
C GLU A 24 1.49 -6.97 -8.56
N VAL A 25 0.63 -7.98 -8.60
CA VAL A 25 -0.83 -7.82 -8.63
C VAL A 25 -1.32 -7.39 -7.25
N TRP A 26 -0.79 -8.01 -6.20
CA TRP A 26 -1.04 -7.63 -4.81
C TRP A 26 -0.68 -6.16 -4.56
N ALA A 27 0.54 -5.76 -4.93
CA ALA A 27 1.01 -4.38 -4.73
C ALA A 27 0.16 -3.35 -5.49
N LYS A 28 -0.26 -3.72 -6.72
CA LYS A 28 -1.18 -2.88 -7.49
C LYS A 28 -2.54 -2.73 -6.79
N SER A 29 -3.08 -3.81 -6.22
CA SER A 29 -4.36 -3.76 -5.50
C SER A 29 -4.26 -2.87 -4.27
N LEU A 30 -3.19 -2.99 -3.46
CA LEU A 30 -2.94 -2.07 -2.34
C LEU A 30 -2.92 -0.61 -2.82
N PHE A 31 -2.17 -0.30 -3.87
CA PHE A 31 -2.11 1.05 -4.43
C PHE A 31 -3.48 1.58 -4.90
N THR A 32 -4.27 0.76 -5.59
CA THR A 32 -5.54 1.21 -6.19
C THR A 32 -6.71 1.25 -5.21
N GLU A 33 -6.71 0.36 -4.20
CA GLU A 33 -7.85 0.16 -3.30
C GLU A 33 -7.58 0.72 -1.90
N HIS A 34 -6.31 0.85 -1.52
CA HIS A 34 -5.85 1.28 -0.20
C HIS A 34 -4.69 2.28 -0.31
N TYR A 35 -4.81 3.26 -1.21
CA TYR A 35 -3.79 4.28 -1.43
C TYR A 35 -3.34 4.94 -0.11
N GLU A 36 -4.30 5.28 0.76
CA GLU A 36 -4.07 5.97 2.03
C GLU A 36 -3.79 5.01 3.20
N PHE A 37 -3.30 3.78 2.96
CA PHE A 37 -3.06 2.79 4.03
C PHE A 37 -2.16 3.29 5.18
N TYR A 38 -1.35 4.31 4.92
CA TYR A 38 -0.40 4.92 5.84
C TYR A 38 -0.98 6.08 6.67
N ALA A 39 -2.19 6.54 6.36
CA ALA A 39 -2.77 7.76 6.94
C ALA A 39 -3.91 7.43 7.92
N GLY A 40 -3.79 7.95 9.14
CA GLY A 40 -4.79 7.75 10.19
C GLY A 40 -4.84 6.31 10.72
N GLU A 41 -5.87 6.02 11.52
CA GLU A 41 -6.01 4.71 12.16
C GLU A 41 -6.29 3.62 11.11
N PRO A 42 -5.42 2.59 10.96
CA PRO A 42 -5.60 1.54 9.98
C PRO A 42 -6.86 0.70 10.25
N ASP A 43 -7.75 0.64 9.26
CA ASP A 43 -8.97 -0.16 9.34
C ASP A 43 -8.70 -1.68 9.28
N ALA A 44 -9.75 -2.48 9.47
CA ALA A 44 -9.62 -3.93 9.48
C ALA A 44 -9.09 -4.52 8.16
N ALA A 45 -9.33 -3.85 7.03
CA ALA A 45 -8.83 -4.32 5.74
C ALA A 45 -7.33 -4.06 5.61
N VAL A 46 -6.86 -2.85 5.95
CA VAL A 46 -5.43 -2.52 5.98
C VAL A 46 -4.69 -3.45 6.95
N GLN A 47 -5.24 -3.67 8.15
CA GLN A 47 -4.63 -4.60 9.12
C GLN A 47 -4.48 -6.02 8.57
N ALA A 48 -5.48 -6.51 7.84
CA ALA A 48 -5.43 -7.84 7.22
C ALA A 48 -4.45 -7.94 6.04
N LEU A 49 -4.01 -6.81 5.49
CA LEU A 49 -3.03 -6.71 4.39
C LEU A 49 -1.60 -6.47 4.89
N THR A 50 -1.40 -6.27 6.18
CA THR A 50 -0.08 -6.00 6.78
C THR A 50 0.37 -7.14 7.68
N THR A 51 1.69 -7.30 7.84
CA THR A 51 2.20 -8.14 8.94
C THR A 51 1.79 -7.54 10.28
N GLU A 52 1.71 -8.36 11.33
CA GLU A 52 1.37 -7.88 12.68
C GLU A 52 2.32 -6.77 13.14
N GLN A 53 3.61 -6.91 12.86
CA GLN A 53 4.62 -5.93 13.22
C GLN A 53 4.42 -4.61 12.47
N PHE A 54 4.23 -4.65 11.15
CA PHE A 54 4.04 -3.44 10.36
C PHE A 54 2.70 -2.75 10.67
N GLY A 55 1.63 -3.53 10.84
CA GLY A 55 0.32 -3.01 11.27
C GLY A 55 0.34 -2.36 12.65
N ALA A 56 1.22 -2.81 13.55
CA ALA A 56 1.45 -2.14 14.84
C ALA A 56 2.14 -0.77 14.67
N LEU A 57 3.10 -0.66 13.75
CA LEU A 57 3.76 0.60 13.44
C LEU A 57 2.80 1.61 12.80
N LEU A 58 1.88 1.16 11.93
CA LEU A 58 0.83 2.03 11.38
C LEU A 58 -0.07 2.62 12.48
N ARG A 59 -0.47 1.81 13.47
CA ARG A 59 -1.24 2.31 14.63
C ARG A 59 -0.42 3.25 15.52
N GLN A 60 0.86 2.97 15.71
CA GLN A 60 1.76 3.86 16.44
C GLN A 60 1.86 5.22 15.73
N GLU A 61 2.03 5.22 14.42
CA GLU A 61 2.05 6.45 13.63
C GLU A 61 0.74 7.21 13.69
N ALA A 62 -0.40 6.51 13.57
CA ALA A 62 -1.71 7.13 13.71
C ALA A 62 -1.90 7.82 15.08
N ALA A 63 -1.45 7.16 16.14
CA ALA A 63 -1.49 7.70 17.50
C ALA A 63 -0.50 8.86 17.70
N TYR A 64 0.67 8.83 17.06
CA TYR A 64 1.64 9.92 17.07
C TYR A 64 1.09 11.16 16.34
N ALA A 65 0.48 10.94 15.17
CA ALA A 65 -0.08 12.00 14.35
C ALA A 65 -1.27 12.71 15.03
N ASP A 66 -2.08 11.99 15.80
CA ASP A 66 -3.25 12.53 16.53
C ASP A 66 -4.19 13.39 15.64
N GLY A 67 -4.36 12.96 14.38
CA GLY A 67 -5.17 13.68 13.38
C GLY A 67 -4.46 14.84 12.66
N GLU A 68 -3.19 15.10 12.99
CA GLU A 68 -2.32 16.08 12.35
C GLU A 68 -1.27 15.39 11.44
N VAL A 69 -0.22 16.13 11.05
CA VAL A 69 0.91 15.59 10.29
C VAL A 69 1.81 14.75 11.21
N GLY A 70 1.99 13.48 10.85
CA GLY A 70 2.88 12.55 11.56
C GLY A 70 4.37 12.73 11.20
N HIS A 71 5.14 11.64 11.23
CA HIS A 71 6.56 11.65 10.88
C HIS A 71 6.83 12.04 9.42
N LEU A 72 5.86 11.83 8.55
CA LEU A 72 5.93 12.20 7.14
C LEU A 72 5.07 13.42 6.83
N GLY A 73 5.74 14.50 6.41
CA GLY A 73 5.11 15.72 5.91
C GLY A 73 4.77 15.71 4.42
N TYR A 74 4.67 14.53 3.80
CA TYR A 74 4.37 14.35 2.37
C TYR A 74 3.78 12.97 2.08
N ASP A 75 3.27 12.78 0.86
CA ASP A 75 2.75 11.50 0.40
C ASP A 75 3.90 10.49 0.17
N PRO A 76 3.94 9.36 0.90
CA PRO A 76 5.00 8.37 0.80
C PRO A 76 5.06 7.66 -0.55
N TRP A 77 3.96 7.55 -1.30
CA TRP A 77 3.98 7.02 -2.66
C TRP A 77 4.70 7.96 -3.62
N LEU A 78 4.50 9.28 -3.46
CA LEU A 78 5.10 10.32 -4.30
C LEU A 78 6.56 10.61 -3.92
N GLY A 79 6.86 10.59 -2.62
CA GLY A 79 8.05 11.24 -2.07
C GLY A 79 8.02 12.76 -2.25
N ALA A 80 6.82 13.36 -2.24
CA ALA A 80 6.56 14.79 -2.43
C ALA A 80 5.19 15.20 -1.86
N GLN A 81 5.03 16.48 -1.51
CA GLN A 81 3.75 17.02 -0.99
C GLN A 81 2.65 17.12 -2.05
N ASP A 82 3.04 17.31 -3.31
CA ASP A 82 2.13 17.50 -4.44
C ASP A 82 2.73 16.84 -5.68
N GLY A 83 1.88 16.61 -6.67
CA GLY A 83 2.22 16.03 -7.96
C GLY A 83 1.34 14.84 -8.31
N GLU A 84 1.57 14.30 -9.50
CA GLU A 84 0.81 13.18 -10.05
C GLU A 84 1.72 11.97 -10.31
N ILE A 85 1.22 10.78 -9.97
CA ILE A 85 1.79 9.49 -10.38
C ILE A 85 1.33 9.16 -11.80
N ALA A 86 2.16 9.50 -12.79
CA ALA A 86 1.87 9.15 -14.17
C ALA A 86 2.38 7.75 -14.51
N SER A 87 1.49 6.94 -15.09
CA SER A 87 1.77 5.61 -15.65
C SER A 87 2.47 4.63 -14.68
N PRO A 88 1.89 4.35 -13.50
CA PRO A 88 2.49 3.43 -12.54
C PRO A 88 2.64 2.02 -13.11
N ARG A 89 3.81 1.41 -12.88
CA ARG A 89 4.12 0.03 -13.25
C ARG A 89 4.64 -0.73 -12.05
N PHE A 90 4.14 -1.95 -11.88
CA PHE A 90 4.51 -2.84 -10.78
C PHE A 90 5.35 -3.98 -11.34
N SER A 91 6.52 -4.20 -10.75
CA SER A 91 7.42 -5.27 -11.15
C SER A 91 8.13 -5.88 -9.95
N VAL A 92 8.23 -7.20 -9.94
CA VAL A 92 9.00 -7.93 -8.93
C VAL A 92 10.49 -7.71 -9.19
N GLU A 93 11.19 -7.14 -8.20
CA GLU A 93 12.65 -6.98 -8.25
C GLU A 93 13.36 -8.22 -7.72
N SER A 94 12.81 -8.83 -6.66
CA SER A 94 13.30 -10.07 -6.09
C SER A 94 12.16 -10.87 -5.47
N ARG A 95 12.32 -12.19 -5.43
CA ARG A 95 11.36 -13.11 -4.82
C ARG A 95 12.05 -14.40 -4.41
N ASP A 96 11.74 -14.85 -3.20
CA ASP A 96 11.97 -16.21 -2.74
C ASP A 96 10.67 -16.87 -2.27
N GLU A 97 10.77 -17.98 -1.53
CA GLU A 97 9.61 -18.73 -1.04
C GLU A 97 8.76 -17.95 -0.03
N THR A 98 9.35 -16.99 0.69
CA THR A 98 8.77 -16.30 1.84
C THR A 98 8.70 -14.79 1.69
N VAL A 99 9.54 -14.19 0.85
CA VAL A 99 9.68 -12.75 0.68
C VAL A 99 9.61 -12.38 -0.80
N ALA A 100 8.99 -11.23 -1.09
CA ALA A 100 9.06 -10.59 -2.40
C ALA A 100 9.29 -9.09 -2.24
N VAL A 101 10.06 -8.49 -3.14
CA VAL A 101 10.20 -7.03 -3.25
C VAL A 101 9.59 -6.60 -4.57
N VAL A 102 8.61 -5.69 -4.49
CA VAL A 102 7.92 -5.13 -5.65
C VAL A 102 8.25 -3.66 -5.76
N ALA A 103 8.81 -3.25 -6.90
CA ALA A 103 8.92 -1.84 -7.24
C ALA A 103 7.65 -1.35 -7.92
N MET A 104 7.13 -0.23 -7.44
CA MET A 104 6.17 0.59 -8.15
C MET A 104 6.92 1.75 -8.80
N SER A 105 7.25 1.60 -10.08
CA SER A 105 7.92 2.64 -10.88
C SER A 105 6.90 3.58 -11.53
N PHE A 106 7.17 4.88 -11.53
CA PHE A 106 6.29 5.89 -12.12
C PHE A 106 7.05 7.15 -12.55
N ARG A 107 6.32 8.08 -13.18
CA ARG A 107 6.81 9.44 -13.48
C ARG A 107 6.07 10.41 -12.56
N LEU A 108 6.80 11.06 -11.65
CA LEU A 108 6.27 12.15 -10.85
C LEU A 108 6.16 13.41 -11.71
N LYS A 109 4.95 13.91 -11.94
CA LYS A 109 4.71 15.18 -12.65
C LYS A 109 4.31 16.29 -11.68
N MET A 110 4.87 17.49 -11.85
CA MET A 110 4.43 18.68 -11.09
C MET A 110 3.42 19.53 -11.88
N SER A 111 3.33 19.31 -13.20
CA SER A 111 2.29 19.87 -14.07
C SER A 111 2.03 18.93 -15.27
N GLU A 112 0.89 19.09 -15.93
CA GLU A 112 0.46 18.20 -17.03
C GLU A 112 1.49 18.15 -18.19
N ASP A 113 2.08 19.30 -18.50
CA ASP A 113 2.99 19.51 -19.65
C ASP A 113 4.44 19.01 -19.41
N GLU A 114 4.77 18.63 -18.17
CA GLU A 114 6.11 18.13 -17.85
C GLU A 114 6.28 16.64 -18.18
N ALA A 115 7.50 16.26 -18.59
CA ALA A 115 7.86 14.87 -18.86
C ALA A 115 7.94 13.98 -17.59
N GLY A 116 7.88 14.60 -16.41
CA GLY A 116 7.97 13.98 -15.09
C GLY A 116 9.36 13.43 -14.74
N ARG A 117 9.66 13.35 -13.43
CA ARG A 117 10.86 12.71 -12.88
C ARG A 117 10.61 11.21 -12.68
N ALA A 118 11.57 10.37 -13.06
CA ALA A 118 11.48 8.94 -12.74
C ALA A 118 11.59 8.74 -11.22
N SER A 119 10.67 7.96 -10.66
CA SER A 119 10.58 7.66 -9.23
C SER A 119 10.12 6.21 -9.06
N ALA A 120 10.46 5.60 -7.93
CA ALA A 120 9.97 4.28 -7.56
C ALA A 120 9.82 4.15 -6.05
N ALA A 121 8.68 3.64 -5.60
CA ALA A 121 8.50 3.16 -4.23
C ALA A 121 8.65 1.63 -4.21
N HIS A 122 9.06 1.06 -3.07
CA HIS A 122 9.29 -0.38 -2.95
C HIS A 122 8.46 -0.96 -1.82
N LEU A 123 7.74 -2.04 -2.13
CA LEU A 123 6.95 -2.80 -1.17
C LEU A 123 7.68 -4.10 -0.89
N VAL A 124 8.00 -4.35 0.39
CA VAL A 124 8.53 -5.64 0.84
C VAL A 124 7.36 -6.44 1.38
N LEU A 125 7.10 -7.57 0.75
CA LEU A 125 6.00 -8.46 1.07
C LEU A 125 6.53 -9.73 1.73
N HIS A 126 5.87 -10.16 2.81
CA HIS A 126 6.14 -11.43 3.47
C HIS A 126 4.94 -12.35 3.28
N LYS A 127 5.18 -13.65 3.10
CA LYS A 127 4.10 -14.63 3.13
C LYS A 127 3.61 -14.88 4.54
N ALA A 128 2.30 -14.81 4.73
CA ALA A 128 1.62 -15.26 5.93
C ALA A 128 1.60 -16.80 6.03
N GLU A 129 1.29 -17.31 7.23
CA GLU A 129 0.84 -18.69 7.40
C GLU A 129 -0.47 -18.88 6.61
N GLY A 130 -0.40 -19.65 5.52
CA GLY A 130 -1.48 -19.75 4.53
C GLY A 130 -1.06 -19.36 3.11
N GLY A 131 0.13 -18.78 2.95
CA GLY A 131 0.80 -18.59 1.65
C GLY A 131 0.46 -17.31 0.90
N CYS A 132 -0.37 -16.44 1.48
CA CYS A 132 -0.75 -15.14 0.91
C CYS A 132 0.21 -14.04 1.36
N TRP A 133 0.33 -12.98 0.57
CA TRP A 133 1.26 -11.87 0.83
C TRP A 133 0.68 -10.85 1.80
N LEU A 134 1.55 -10.33 2.66
CA LEU A 134 1.29 -9.21 3.55
C LEU A 134 2.39 -8.16 3.38
N LEU A 135 2.04 -6.89 3.45
CA LEU A 135 2.99 -5.80 3.49
C LEU A 135 3.76 -5.84 4.81
N ASN A 136 5.09 -5.92 4.69
CA ASN A 136 6.01 -5.90 5.81
C ASN A 136 6.76 -4.58 5.91
N GLU A 137 7.03 -3.93 4.78
CA GLU A 137 7.75 -2.66 4.72
C GLU A 137 7.36 -1.89 3.45
N PHE A 138 7.38 -0.57 3.55
CA PHE A 138 7.26 0.34 2.44
C PHE A 138 8.45 1.30 2.42
N VAL A 139 9.20 1.33 1.32
CA VAL A 139 10.32 2.25 1.12
C VAL A 139 9.89 3.35 0.14
N THR A 140 9.95 4.60 0.59
CA THR A 140 9.56 5.77 -0.20
C THR A 140 10.46 5.96 -1.43
N PRO A 141 10.06 6.76 -2.43
CA PRO A 141 10.94 7.17 -3.52
C PRO A 141 12.19 7.94 -3.10
N LEU A 142 12.27 8.39 -1.85
CA LEU A 142 13.44 9.04 -1.28
C LEU A 142 14.37 8.05 -0.55
N GLY A 143 13.97 6.77 -0.48
CA GLY A 143 14.76 5.70 0.15
C GLY A 143 14.51 5.53 1.65
N GLU A 144 13.45 6.12 2.19
CA GLU A 144 13.13 6.01 3.61
C GLU A 144 12.24 4.82 3.90
N SER A 145 12.53 4.09 4.97
CA SER A 145 11.70 2.99 5.48
C SER A 145 10.60 3.56 6.36
N LEU A 146 9.34 3.23 6.06
CA LEU A 146 8.23 3.59 6.94
C LEU A 146 8.37 2.88 8.29
N SER A 147 8.82 1.62 8.32
CA SER A 147 9.01 0.94 9.61
C SER A 147 10.02 1.67 10.50
N PHE A 148 11.12 2.17 9.92
CA PHE A 148 12.11 2.94 10.67
C PHE A 148 11.52 4.25 11.18
N LEU A 149 10.85 5.01 10.30
CA LEU A 149 10.25 6.30 10.66
C LEU A 149 9.19 6.15 11.74
N PHE A 150 8.25 5.21 11.57
CA PHE A 150 7.13 5.01 12.49
C PHE A 150 7.53 4.31 13.80
N SER A 151 8.74 3.78 13.88
CA SER A 151 9.32 3.29 15.13
C SER A 151 9.94 4.38 16.00
N GLN A 152 10.12 5.59 15.46
CA GLN A 152 10.65 6.72 16.22
C GLN A 152 9.63 7.23 17.24
N PRO A 153 10.10 7.80 18.37
CA PRO A 153 9.26 8.35 19.42
C PRO A 153 8.66 9.73 19.09
#